data_AF-A0A7C5FZY9-F1
#
_entry.id   AF-A0A7C5FZY9-F1
#
_cell.length_a   1.000
_cell.length_b   1.000
_cell.length_c   1.000
_cell.angle_alpha   90.00
_cell.angle_beta   90.00
_cell.angle_gamma   90.00
#
_symmetry.space_group_name_H-M   'P 1'
#
loop_
_entity.id
_entity.type
_entity.pdbx_description
1 polymer ?
#
loop_
_entity_poly.entity_id
_entity_poly.type
_entity_poly.pdbx_seq_one_letter_code
_entity_poly.pdbx_strand_id
1 'polypeptide(L)'
;MKVFVLCDSHDIDGARLVLQNLRALQIPARGFTIGKRWRTEKRRLDELLSPATHMVVLYSEHNVNCAWLSFVAGYSIGTGRPLILYRPSRYPHQVPYLAPFFLVLSVEDLGAFLREDRMGWVP
;
A
#
# COMPACT_ATOMS: atom_id res chain seq x y z
N MET A 1 3.09 -8.81 12.23
CA MET A 1 2.69 -7.87 11.16
C MET A 1 3.66 -7.96 9.97
N LYS A 2 3.15 -8.05 8.74
CA LYS A 2 3.89 -8.02 7.46
C LYS A 2 3.26 -6.97 6.53
N VAL A 3 3.94 -5.84 6.35
CA VAL A 3 3.43 -4.70 5.55
C VAL A 3 3.99 -4.75 4.14
N PHE A 4 3.13 -4.74 3.13
CA PHE A 4 3.56 -4.64 1.73
C PHE A 4 3.31 -3.23 1.20
N VAL A 5 4.36 -2.59 0.69
CA VAL A 5 4.32 -1.25 0.10
C VAL A 5 4.27 -1.40 -1.42
N LEU A 6 3.18 -0.97 -2.04
CA LEU A 6 2.89 -1.14 -3.45
C LEU A 6 3.01 0.21 -4.15
N CYS A 7 3.68 0.24 -5.30
CA CYS A 7 3.93 1.47 -6.04
C CYS A 7 3.98 1.21 -7.55
N ASP A 8 3.77 2.27 -8.34
CA ASP A 8 4.19 2.25 -9.74
C ASP A 8 5.72 2.45 -9.84
N SER A 9 6.31 2.10 -10.98
CA SER A 9 7.72 2.35 -11.28
C SER A 9 8.16 3.82 -11.15
N HIS A 10 7.24 4.76 -11.35
CA HIS A 10 7.55 6.19 -11.20
C HIS A 10 7.59 6.63 -9.73
N ASP A 11 7.05 5.83 -8.81
CA ASP A 11 6.89 6.16 -7.39
C ASP A 11 7.94 5.48 -6.49
N ILE A 12 8.99 4.89 -7.08
CA ILE A 12 9.98 4.06 -6.35
C ILE A 12 10.66 4.84 -5.21
N ASP A 13 11.01 6.10 -5.43
CA ASP A 13 11.69 6.90 -4.40
C ASP A 13 10.76 7.23 -3.23
N GLY A 14 9.47 7.46 -3.50
CA GLY A 14 8.46 7.55 -2.45
C GLY A 14 8.34 6.24 -1.67
N ALA A 15 8.37 5.09 -2.36
CA ALA A 15 8.25 3.79 -1.69
C ALA A 15 9.48 3.52 -0.81
N ARG A 16 10.67 3.94 -1.25
CA ARG A 16 11.90 3.88 -0.44
C ARG A 16 11.78 4.71 0.83
N LEU A 17 11.23 5.93 0.75
CA LEU A 17 11.01 6.78 1.93
C LEU A 17 10.09 6.09 2.96
N VAL A 18 8.97 5.54 2.49
CA VAL A 18 8.04 4.77 3.35
C VAL A 18 8.76 3.59 4.00
N LEU A 19 9.49 2.79 3.22
CA LEU A 19 10.21 1.63 3.74
C LEU A 19 11.29 2.01 4.76
N GLN A 20 12.00 3.12 4.55
CA GLN A 20 12.99 3.63 5.51
C GLN A 20 12.33 4.03 6.82
N ASN A 21 11.20 4.73 6.78
CA ASN A 21 10.47 5.10 7.98
C ASN A 21 9.93 3.89 8.74
N LEU A 22 9.29 2.94 8.03
CA LEU A 22 8.81 1.71 8.66
C LEU A 22 9.94 0.90 9.29
N ARG A 23 11.13 0.88 8.65
CA ARG A 23 12.32 0.27 9.23
C ARG A 23 12.77 0.96 10.51
N ALA A 24 12.78 2.30 10.55
CA ALA A 24 13.11 3.06 11.76
C ALA A 24 12.13 2.75 12.92
N LEU A 25 10.87 2.46 12.59
CA LEU A 25 9.84 2.02 13.54
C LEU A 25 9.85 0.53 13.85
N GLN A 26 10.86 -0.21 13.36
CA GLN A 26 10.97 -1.67 13.50
C GLN A 26 9.73 -2.43 13.00
N ILE A 27 9.07 -1.90 11.96
CA ILE A 27 7.93 -2.52 11.29
C ILE A 27 8.43 -3.32 10.07
N PRO A 28 8.24 -4.65 10.03
CA PRO A 28 8.66 -5.45 8.88
C PRO A 28 7.85 -5.08 7.63
N ALA A 29 8.52 -4.51 6.63
CA ALA A 29 7.92 -4.09 5.38
C ALA A 29 8.69 -4.59 4.15
N ARG A 30 7.97 -4.82 3.04
CA ARG A 30 8.55 -5.16 1.72
C ARG A 30 7.92 -4.31 0.63
N GLY A 31 8.75 -3.76 -0.25
CA GLY A 31 8.31 -2.98 -1.40
C GLY A 31 8.07 -3.84 -2.64
N PHE A 32 7.02 -3.51 -3.39
CA PHE A 32 6.72 -4.09 -4.68
C PHE A 32 6.37 -3.00 -5.68
N THR A 33 7.03 -3.06 -6.83
CA THR A 33 6.71 -2.23 -7.98
C THR A 33 5.79 -3.03 -8.88
N ILE A 34 4.60 -2.49 -9.17
CA ILE A 34 3.60 -3.19 -9.99
C ILE A 34 3.68 -2.64 -11.41
N GLY A 35 4.08 -3.52 -12.34
CA GLY A 35 4.22 -3.18 -13.75
C GLY A 35 2.91 -3.27 -14.54
N LYS A 36 2.93 -2.79 -15.79
CA LYS A 36 1.80 -2.89 -16.73
C LYS A 36 1.37 -4.33 -17.02
N ARG A 37 2.27 -5.30 -16.84
CA ARG A 37 2.04 -6.73 -17.13
C ARG A 37 1.69 -7.54 -15.88
N TRP A 38 1.27 -6.90 -14.78
CA TRP A 38 0.93 -7.56 -13.52
C TRP A 38 -0.06 -8.74 -13.63
N ARG A 39 -0.88 -8.80 -14.69
CA ARG A 39 -1.80 -9.94 -14.97
C ARG A 39 -1.13 -11.14 -15.63
N THR A 40 -0.06 -10.93 -16.38
CA THR A 40 0.64 -11.95 -17.19
C THR A 40 2.06 -12.21 -16.71
N GLU A 41 2.46 -11.58 -15.60
CA GLU A 41 3.70 -11.90 -14.91
C GLU A 41 3.69 -13.35 -14.40
N LYS A 42 4.89 -13.95 -14.27
CA LYS A 42 5.06 -15.36 -13.86
C LYS A 42 4.37 -15.71 -12.54
N ARG A 43 4.21 -14.73 -11.67
CA ARG A 43 3.51 -14.85 -10.40
C ARG A 43 2.37 -13.86 -10.39
N ARG A 44 1.16 -14.34 -10.07
CA ARG A 44 0.00 -13.46 -10.06
C ARG A 44 0.08 -12.49 -8.89
N LEU A 45 -0.49 -11.30 -9.06
CA LEU A 45 -0.44 -10.26 -8.03
C LEU A 45 -1.07 -10.73 -6.71
N ASP A 46 -2.18 -11.47 -6.72
CA ASP A 46 -2.78 -12.05 -5.51
C ASP A 46 -1.88 -13.07 -4.80
N GLU A 47 -1.17 -13.92 -5.54
CA GLU A 47 -0.20 -14.87 -4.96
C GLU A 47 0.98 -14.14 -4.33
N LEU A 48 1.39 -13.03 -4.94
CA LEU A 48 2.43 -12.16 -4.42
C LEU A 48 1.95 -11.48 -3.13
N LEU A 49 0.72 -10.96 -3.08
CA LEU A 49 0.14 -10.26 -1.93
C LEU A 49 -0.33 -11.19 -0.80
N SER A 50 -0.51 -12.49 -1.08
CA SER A 50 -0.98 -13.49 -0.11
C SER A 50 -0.28 -13.50 1.26
N PRO A 51 1.01 -13.16 1.44
CA PRO A 51 1.64 -13.14 2.75
C PRO A 51 1.48 -11.82 3.52
N ALA A 52 0.91 -10.77 2.90
CA ALA A 52 0.71 -9.47 3.52
C ALA A 52 -0.37 -9.53 4.60
N THR A 53 -0.11 -8.94 5.76
CA THR A 53 -1.18 -8.62 6.73
C THR A 53 -1.78 -7.25 6.44
N HIS A 54 -0.96 -6.34 5.89
CA HIS A 54 -1.28 -4.95 5.61
C HIS A 54 -0.75 -4.57 4.25
N MET A 55 -1.51 -3.78 3.52
CA MET A 55 -1.11 -3.22 2.23
C MET A 55 -1.08 -1.70 2.32
N VAL A 56 0.01 -1.10 1.87
CA VAL A 56 0.16 0.34 1.72
C VAL A 56 0.35 0.59 0.24
N VAL A 57 -0.54 1.35 -0.38
CA VAL A 57 -0.38 1.81 -1.75
C VAL A 57 0.13 3.23 -1.71
N LEU A 58 1.24 3.49 -2.40
CA LEU A 58 1.58 4.84 -2.79
C LEU A 58 0.56 5.30 -3.80
N TYR A 59 -0.28 6.26 -3.42
CA TYR A 59 -1.33 6.77 -4.29
C TYR A 59 -0.85 8.05 -4.96
N SER A 60 -0.64 7.99 -6.27
CA SER A 60 -0.06 9.07 -7.07
C SER A 60 -0.79 9.22 -8.40
N GLU A 61 -0.44 10.27 -9.14
CA GLU A 61 -0.98 10.51 -10.47
C GLU A 61 -0.61 9.41 -11.48
N HIS A 62 0.47 8.67 -11.21
CA HIS A 62 0.95 7.61 -12.09
C HIS A 62 0.11 6.33 -11.97
N ASN A 63 -0.48 6.08 -10.79
CA ASN A 63 -1.23 4.86 -10.52
C ASN A 63 -2.74 5.02 -10.32
N VAL A 64 -3.26 6.25 -10.22
CA VAL A 64 -4.70 6.49 -10.03
C VAL A 64 -5.59 5.83 -11.09
N ASN A 65 -5.09 5.74 -12.32
CA ASN A 65 -5.80 5.13 -13.45
C ASN A 65 -5.34 3.69 -13.76
N CYS A 66 -4.46 3.11 -12.94
CA CYS A 66 -3.98 1.77 -13.18
C CYS A 66 -5.01 0.72 -12.75
N ALA A 67 -5.30 -0.24 -13.63
CA ALA A 67 -6.24 -1.32 -13.34
C ALA A 67 -5.82 -2.22 -12.16
N TRP A 68 -4.51 -2.27 -11.83
CA TRP A 68 -4.04 -3.01 -10.67
C TRP A 68 -4.50 -2.37 -9.36
N LEU A 69 -4.70 -1.05 -9.31
CA LEU A 69 -5.13 -0.35 -8.09
C LEU A 69 -6.53 -0.80 -7.67
N SER A 70 -7.47 -0.83 -8.63
CA SER A 70 -8.82 -1.36 -8.40
C SER A 70 -8.80 -2.84 -8.03
N PHE A 71 -7.87 -3.63 -8.61
CA PHE A 71 -7.69 -5.03 -8.21
C PHE A 71 -7.21 -5.15 -6.76
N VAL A 72 -6.21 -4.37 -6.34
CA VAL A 72 -5.70 -4.38 -4.96
C VAL A 72 -6.78 -3.95 -3.97
N ALA A 73 -7.58 -2.94 -4.31
CA ALA A 73 -8.74 -2.52 -3.53
C ALA A 73 -9.76 -3.65 -3.35
N GLY A 74 -10.15 -4.31 -4.45
CA GLY A 74 -11.05 -5.46 -4.40
C GLY A 74 -10.48 -6.64 -3.62
N TYR A 75 -9.17 -6.91 -3.79
CA TYR A 75 -8.47 -7.98 -3.08
C TYR A 75 -8.41 -7.71 -1.56
N SER A 76 -8.14 -6.47 -1.16
CA SER A 76 -8.17 -6.03 0.23
C SER A 76 -9.54 -6.30 0.87
N ILE A 77 -10.62 -5.88 0.21
CA ILE A 77 -11.99 -6.12 0.66
C ILE A 77 -12.26 -7.63 0.75
N GLY A 78 -11.97 -8.39 -0.31
CA GLY A 78 -12.24 -9.82 -0.37
C GLY A 78 -11.45 -10.66 0.64
N THR A 79 -10.29 -10.18 1.09
CA THR A 79 -9.44 -10.88 2.07
C THR A 79 -9.57 -10.31 3.49
N GLY A 80 -10.32 -9.22 3.68
CA GLY A 80 -10.43 -8.52 4.96
C GLY A 80 -9.11 -7.89 5.43
N ARG A 81 -8.14 -7.68 4.53
CA ARG A 81 -6.81 -7.14 4.87
C ARG A 81 -6.80 -5.63 4.72
N PRO A 82 -6.34 -4.87 5.73
CA PRO A 82 -6.30 -3.41 5.64
C PRO A 82 -5.49 -2.92 4.44
N LEU A 83 -6.07 -1.98 3.71
CA LEU A 83 -5.42 -1.22 2.66
C LEU A 83 -5.38 0.25 3.07
N ILE A 84 -4.16 0.81 3.08
CA ILE A 84 -3.88 2.20 3.38
C ILE A 84 -3.39 2.87 2.09
N LEU A 85 -3.93 4.03 1.78
CA LEU A 85 -3.49 4.89 0.69
C LEU A 85 -2.56 5.95 1.27
N TYR A 86 -1.32 5.99 0.83
CA TYR A 86 -0.37 7.04 1.18
C TYR A 86 -0.24 8.01 0.01
N ARG A 87 -0.69 9.26 0.21
CA ARG A 87 -0.71 10.31 -0.82
C ARG A 87 0.05 11.54 -0.32
N PRO A 88 1.36 11.65 -0.57
CA PRO A 88 2.15 12.81 -0.12
C PRO A 88 1.79 14.13 -0.80
N SER A 89 1.14 14.07 -1.96
CA SER A 89 0.72 15.23 -2.75
C SER A 89 -0.77 15.53 -2.60
N ARG A 90 -1.19 16.76 -2.89
CA ARG A 90 -2.63 17.12 -2.91
C ARG A 90 -3.37 16.52 -4.10
N TYR A 91 -2.64 16.20 -5.17
CA TYR A 91 -3.14 15.54 -6.37
C TYR A 91 -2.53 14.13 -6.47
N PRO A 92 -3.29 13.09 -6.85
CA PRO A 92 -4.67 13.12 -7.33
C PRO A 92 -5.71 13.20 -6.21
N HIS A 93 -6.90 13.70 -6.55
CA HIS A 93 -8.08 13.52 -5.70
C HIS A 93 -8.41 12.04 -5.58
N GLN A 94 -8.77 11.60 -4.37
CA GLN A 94 -9.15 10.21 -4.14
C GLN A 94 -10.40 9.87 -4.95
N VAL A 95 -10.27 8.86 -5.80
CA VAL A 95 -11.38 8.36 -6.62
C VAL A 95 -12.46 7.72 -5.75
N PRO A 96 -13.76 7.82 -6.10
CA PRO A 96 -14.87 7.43 -5.20
C PRO A 96 -14.81 5.99 -4.69
N TYR A 97 -14.40 5.04 -5.53
CA TYR A 97 -14.31 3.62 -5.11
C TYR A 97 -13.23 3.38 -4.04
N LEU A 98 -12.29 4.32 -3.88
CA LEU A 98 -11.27 4.26 -2.85
C LEU A 98 -11.70 4.93 -1.54
N ALA A 99 -12.82 5.65 -1.50
CA ALA A 99 -13.27 6.39 -0.33
C ALA A 99 -13.35 5.57 0.98
N PRO A 100 -13.68 4.26 0.97
CA PRO A 100 -13.70 3.45 2.19
C PRO A 100 -12.31 3.16 2.79
N PHE A 101 -11.22 3.37 2.05
CA PHE A 101 -9.87 3.06 2.52
C PHE A 101 -9.24 4.25 3.24
N PHE A 102 -8.43 3.93 4.24
CA PHE A 102 -7.73 4.94 5.03
C PHE A 102 -6.70 5.68 4.18
N LEU A 103 -6.82 7.00 4.11
CA LEU A 103 -5.90 7.86 3.35
C LEU A 103 -5.04 8.66 4.34
N VAL A 104 -3.72 8.53 4.20
CA VAL A 104 -2.72 9.29 4.96
C VAL A 104 -1.90 10.17 4.04
N LEU A 105 -1.56 11.36 4.52
CA LEU A 105 -0.85 12.39 3.75
C LEU A 105 0.62 12.53 4.14
N SER A 106 1.00 11.97 5.29
CA SER A 106 2.37 11.98 5.79
C SER A 106 2.86 10.57 6.10
N VAL A 107 4.17 10.39 6.05
CA VAL A 107 4.81 9.12 6.44
C VAL A 107 4.71 8.92 7.95
N GLU A 108 4.68 10.00 8.70
CA GLU A 108 4.52 10.03 10.15
C GLU A 108 3.15 9.45 10.56
N ASP A 109 2.08 9.89 9.92
CA ASP A 109 0.71 9.39 10.17
C ASP A 109 0.59 7.91 9.79
N LEU A 110 1.19 7.51 8.67
CA LEU A 110 1.26 6.11 8.26
C LEU A 110 1.95 5.25 9.32
N GLY A 111 3.10 5.72 9.81
CA GLY A 111 3.88 5.05 10.84
C GLY A 111 3.15 4.97 12.18
N ALA A 112 2.44 6.03 12.57
CA ALA A 112 1.61 6.06 13.77
C ALA A 112 0.47 5.04 13.70
N PHE A 113 -0.29 5.06 12.60
CA PHE A 113 -1.39 4.11 12.35
C PHE A 113 -0.92 2.65 12.46
N LEU A 114 0.16 2.29 11.75
CA LEU A 114 0.67 0.92 11.75
C LEU A 114 1.26 0.51 13.10
N ARG A 115 1.75 1.47 13.90
CA ARG A 115 2.26 1.20 15.25
C ARG A 115 1.12 0.93 16.22
N GLU A 116 0.06 1.74 16.17
CA GLU A 116 -1.14 1.54 16.99
C GLU A 116 -1.81 0.21 16.67
N ASP A 117 -2.00 -0.11 15.39
CA ASP A 117 -2.56 -1.41 14.98
C ASP A 117 -1.68 -2.57 15.49
N ARG A 118 -0.35 -2.48 15.36
CA ARG A 118 0.56 -3.48 15.92
C ARG A 118 0.41 -3.68 17.43
N MET A 119 0.14 -2.61 18.19
CA MET A 119 -0.06 -2.68 19.65
C MET A 119 -1.44 -3.22 20.02
N GLY A 120 -2.47 -2.99 19.20
CA GLY A 120 -3.79 -3.59 19.36
C GLY A 120 -3.83 -5.10 19.09
N TRP A 121 -2.82 -5.62 18.38
CA TRP A 121 -2.63 -7.05 18.08
C TRP A 121 -1.70 -7.78 19.08
N VAL A 122 -1.66 -7.33 20.33
CA VAL A 122 -1.07 -8.12 21.42
C VAL A 122 -2.18 -9.01 21.99
N PRO A 123 -2.08 -10.36 21.89
CA PRO A 123 -3.00 -11.25 22.58
C PRO A 123 -2.92 -11.11 24.10
#